data_AF-A0A534PR51-F1
#
_entry.id   AF-A0A534PR51-F1
#
_cell.length_a   1.000
_cell.length_b   1.000
_cell.length_c   1.000
_cell.angle_alpha   90.00
_cell.angle_beta   90.00
_cell.angle_gamma   90.00
#
_symmetry.space_group_name_H-M   'P 1'
#
loop_
_entity.id
_entity.type
_entity.pdbx_description
1 polymer ?
#
loop_
_entity_poly.entity_id
_entity_poly.type
_entity_poly.pdbx_seq_one_letter_code
_entity_poly.pdbx_strand_id
1 'polypeptide(L)'
;MSESTGTLHLPFAGPPRAEGRVAVSDAFELLRSLAPESVDLAVTDPPYESLQLHRARGTTTRLTTNWFATVPNERLPEMFREIYRVLRPDRHFYLFADEVTADVIKQQQGIGPIRLPNGARRCSSGFTYWKEIIWAKTTLDGSKVRGGTGYHYRAASERILFFEKGKRALNDLGTPDVLLAPRAGVPGPAVKPGAVVRTLILMSSQPGELVIDPFAGSGVVGVEARTNGRKFLLGDIDLAYLDPSLSDLAPEGAVVARAAASAAEPQQPPPLEDLLEGRASEDELEAARALGWLQPDGPTESLEKLLQVRPKEREAAMRRALRNGIAGGPVMLRAWRAWALSGRRR
;
A
#
# COMPACT_ATOMS: atom_id res chain seq x y z
N MET A 1 10.37 -47.35 -16.47
CA MET A 1 11.43 -46.86 -15.59
C MET A 1 11.58 -45.37 -15.84
N SER A 2 11.08 -44.59 -14.88
CA SER A 2 11.38 -43.19 -14.56
C SER A 2 11.50 -42.17 -15.70
N GLU A 3 10.39 -41.47 -16.00
CA GLU A 3 10.40 -40.11 -16.54
C GLU A 3 10.93 -39.14 -15.47
N SER A 4 12.01 -38.41 -15.76
CA SER A 4 12.48 -37.31 -14.91
C SER A 4 11.69 -36.04 -15.24
N THR A 5 10.73 -35.68 -14.40
CA THR A 5 10.08 -34.38 -14.43
C THR A 5 11.06 -33.31 -13.95
N GLY A 6 11.63 -32.58 -14.91
CA GLY A 6 12.43 -31.40 -14.64
C GLY A 6 11.60 -30.33 -13.94
N THR A 7 11.76 -30.22 -12.63
CA THR A 7 11.19 -29.13 -11.84
C THR A 7 12.07 -27.90 -12.07
N LEU A 8 11.51 -26.88 -12.71
CA LEU A 8 12.18 -25.60 -12.95
C LEU A 8 12.37 -24.90 -11.61
N HIS A 9 13.57 -24.99 -11.03
CA HIS A 9 13.98 -24.15 -9.92
C HIS A 9 14.09 -22.70 -10.41
N LEU A 10 13.17 -21.83 -10.01
CA LEU A 10 13.33 -20.38 -10.15
C LEU A 10 14.19 -19.87 -8.98
N PRO A 11 15.41 -19.37 -9.23
CA PRO A 11 16.26 -18.82 -8.19
C PRO A 11 15.78 -17.39 -7.88
N PHE A 12 14.72 -17.25 -7.08
CA PHE A 12 14.46 -15.96 -6.43
C PHE A 12 15.36 -15.85 -5.21
N ALA A 13 16.66 -15.68 -5.45
CA ALA A 13 17.42 -14.81 -4.57
C ALA A 13 16.70 -13.46 -4.62
N GLY A 14 16.19 -13.00 -3.48
CA GLY A 14 15.51 -11.70 -3.42
C GLY A 14 16.39 -10.62 -4.07
N PRO A 15 15.81 -9.64 -4.77
CA PRO A 15 16.60 -8.59 -5.41
C PRO A 15 17.51 -7.93 -4.37
N PRO A 16 18.74 -7.50 -4.75
CA PRO A 16 19.63 -6.78 -3.83
C PRO A 16 18.89 -5.60 -3.20
N ARG A 17 19.21 -5.25 -1.95
CA ARG A 17 18.65 -4.05 -1.28
C ARG A 17 18.81 -2.86 -2.21
N ALA A 18 17.70 -2.40 -2.78
CA ALA A 18 17.72 -1.30 -3.75
C ALA A 18 18.10 0.01 -3.04
N GLU A 19 18.94 0.82 -3.70
CA GLU A 19 19.33 2.15 -3.24
C GLU A 19 18.08 3.03 -3.11
N GLY A 20 17.94 3.70 -1.95
CA GLY A 20 16.84 4.60 -1.67
C GLY A 20 17.33 5.85 -0.94
N ARG A 21 16.62 6.97 -1.10
CA ARG A 21 16.88 8.22 -0.39
C ARG A 21 15.60 8.78 0.20
N VAL A 22 15.70 9.33 1.40
CA VAL A 22 14.64 10.05 2.08
C VAL A 22 15.16 11.44 2.42
N ALA A 23 14.40 12.48 2.11
CA ALA A 23 14.75 13.87 2.37
C ALA A 23 13.66 14.55 3.21
N VAL A 24 14.09 15.38 4.16
CA VAL A 24 13.22 16.40 4.76
C VAL A 24 13.25 17.59 3.81
N SER A 25 12.15 17.87 3.11
CA SER A 25 12.11 18.88 2.05
C SER A 25 10.69 19.32 1.71
N ASP A 26 10.53 20.59 1.30
CA ASP A 26 9.34 20.99 0.53
C ASP A 26 9.29 20.23 -0.81
N ALA A 27 8.10 19.73 -1.16
CA ALA A 27 7.88 18.92 -2.35
C ALA A 27 8.33 19.62 -3.65
N PHE A 28 8.09 20.92 -3.76
CA PHE A 28 8.40 21.68 -4.97
C PHE A 28 9.87 22.08 -5.03
N GLU A 29 10.52 22.31 -3.89
CA GLU A 29 11.98 22.45 -3.83
C GLU A 29 12.67 21.14 -4.21
N LEU A 30 12.22 20.01 -3.68
CA LEU A 30 12.75 18.70 -4.05
C LEU A 30 12.62 18.48 -5.55
N LEU A 31 11.42 18.65 -6.11
CA LEU A 31 11.20 18.47 -7.54
C LEU A 31 12.10 19.40 -8.37
N ARG A 32 12.19 20.69 -8.03
CA ARG A 32 13.06 21.66 -8.72
C ARG A 32 14.55 21.30 -8.67
N SER A 33 15.01 20.65 -7.60
CA SER A 33 16.40 20.22 -7.44
C SER A 33 16.81 19.08 -8.38
N LEU A 34 15.84 18.34 -8.91
CA LEU A 34 16.10 17.17 -9.76
C LEU A 34 16.41 17.58 -11.19
N ALA A 35 17.33 16.86 -11.81
CA ALA A 35 17.57 16.98 -13.24
C ALA A 35 16.30 16.61 -14.04
N PRO A 36 16.06 17.25 -15.20
CA PRO A 36 15.00 16.80 -16.10
C PRO A 36 15.25 15.34 -16.50
N GLU A 37 14.17 14.60 -16.77
CA GLU A 37 14.22 13.23 -17.29
C GLU A 37 15.10 12.26 -16.47
N SER A 38 15.03 12.39 -15.14
CA SER A 38 15.79 11.59 -14.17
C SER A 38 14.96 10.52 -13.46
N VAL A 39 13.64 10.59 -13.54
CA VAL A 39 12.68 9.73 -12.82
C VAL A 39 11.93 8.80 -13.77
N ASP A 40 11.67 7.56 -13.34
CA ASP A 40 10.94 6.57 -14.13
C ASP A 40 9.46 6.45 -13.72
N LEU A 41 9.10 6.73 -12.48
CA LEU A 41 7.70 6.66 -12.05
C LEU A 41 7.43 7.69 -10.95
N ALA A 42 6.34 8.42 -11.08
CA ALA A 42 5.80 9.24 -9.99
C ALA A 42 4.53 8.59 -9.43
N VAL A 43 4.50 8.36 -8.12
CA VAL A 43 3.30 7.96 -7.37
C VAL A 43 3.22 8.86 -6.17
N THR A 44 2.18 9.70 -6.08
CA THR A 44 2.09 10.65 -4.96
C THR A 44 0.66 11.01 -4.55
N ASP A 45 0.52 11.56 -3.35
CA ASP A 45 -0.72 11.94 -2.66
C ASP A 45 -0.52 13.29 -1.94
N PRO A 46 -0.62 14.44 -2.64
CA PRO A 46 -0.40 15.72 -2.01
C PRO A 46 -1.49 16.02 -0.97
N PRO A 47 -1.18 16.77 0.08
CA PRO A 47 -2.17 17.19 1.06
C PRO A 47 -3.11 18.25 0.44
N TYR A 48 -4.38 17.91 0.19
CA TYR A 48 -5.30 18.77 -0.57
C TYR A 48 -5.92 19.93 0.22
N GLU A 49 -6.10 21.07 -0.45
CA GLU A 49 -6.85 22.22 0.10
C GLU A 49 -8.30 21.88 0.48
N SER A 50 -8.95 20.96 -0.24
CA SER A 50 -10.29 20.45 0.07
C SER A 50 -10.42 19.86 1.48
N LEU A 51 -9.32 19.40 2.09
CA LEU A 51 -9.30 18.94 3.48
C LEU A 51 -9.66 20.06 4.48
N GLN A 52 -9.42 21.33 4.12
CA GLN A 52 -9.80 22.50 4.92
C GLN A 52 -11.33 22.67 4.98
N LEU A 53 -12.04 22.35 3.90
CA LEU A 53 -13.51 22.42 3.86
C LEU A 53 -14.14 21.40 4.83
N HIS A 54 -13.56 20.21 4.93
CA HIS A 54 -13.98 19.19 5.89
C HIS A 54 -13.72 19.60 7.34
N ARG A 55 -12.64 20.34 7.58
CA ARG A 55 -12.31 20.92 8.90
C ARG A 55 -13.32 21.98 9.32
N ALA A 56 -13.63 22.95 8.45
CA ALA A 56 -14.55 24.04 8.76
C ALA A 56 -15.96 23.56 9.17
N ARG A 57 -16.37 22.38 8.69
CA ARG A 57 -17.67 21.76 9.00
C ARG A 57 -17.64 20.84 10.24
N GLY A 58 -16.48 20.60 10.86
CA GLY A 58 -16.37 19.82 12.10
C GLY A 58 -16.66 18.32 11.98
N THR A 59 -16.72 17.75 10.77
CA THR A 59 -17.20 16.37 10.55
C THR A 59 -16.12 15.28 10.70
N THR A 60 -14.86 15.65 10.93
CA THR A 60 -13.74 14.70 11.05
C THR A 60 -12.89 14.99 12.28
N THR A 61 -13.18 14.32 13.40
CA THR A 61 -12.41 14.37 14.66
C THR A 61 -10.95 13.91 14.55
N ARG A 62 -10.55 13.26 13.45
CA ARG A 62 -9.14 12.87 13.18
C ARG A 62 -8.27 13.98 12.59
N LEU A 63 -8.87 15.01 11.98
CA LEU A 63 -8.14 16.13 11.36
C LEU A 63 -7.98 17.31 12.32
N THR A 64 -8.56 17.25 13.52
CA THR A 64 -8.48 18.32 14.51
C THR A 64 -7.22 18.24 15.38
N THR A 65 -6.61 17.06 15.53
CA THR A 65 -5.43 16.83 16.39
C THR A 65 -4.10 16.72 15.63
N ASN A 66 -4.09 16.25 14.37
CA ASN A 66 -2.88 16.06 13.56
C ASN A 66 -2.97 16.83 12.23
N TRP A 67 -2.95 18.17 12.31
CA TRP A 67 -3.08 19.05 11.15
C TRP A 67 -1.72 19.26 10.45
N PHE A 68 -1.74 19.29 9.11
CA PHE A 68 -0.58 19.56 8.27
C PHE A 68 -0.91 20.65 7.23
N ALA A 69 0.12 21.33 6.71
CA ALA A 69 -0.05 22.30 5.65
C ALA A 69 -0.54 21.61 4.35
N THR A 70 -1.55 22.20 3.70
CA THR A 70 -2.08 21.71 2.43
C THR A 70 -1.44 22.43 1.26
N VAL A 71 -1.32 21.76 0.13
CA VAL A 71 -0.96 22.36 -1.16
C VAL A 71 -2.14 23.20 -1.65
N PRO A 72 -1.97 24.53 -1.85
CA PRO A 72 -3.00 25.37 -2.44
C PRO A 72 -3.31 24.94 -3.88
N ASN A 73 -4.57 25.05 -4.29
CA ASN A 73 -4.99 24.68 -5.63
C ASN A 73 -4.22 25.43 -6.72
N GLU A 74 -3.77 26.67 -6.50
CA GLU A 74 -2.99 27.43 -7.49
C GLU A 74 -1.59 26.84 -7.76
N ARG A 75 -1.07 25.98 -6.87
CA ARG A 75 0.23 25.33 -7.03
C ARG A 75 0.17 23.99 -7.74
N LEU A 76 -1.01 23.39 -7.92
CA LEU A 76 -1.16 22.12 -8.63
C LEU A 76 -0.60 22.18 -10.08
N PRO A 77 -0.80 23.26 -10.88
CA PRO A 77 -0.18 23.37 -12.20
C PRO A 77 1.36 23.38 -12.16
N GLU A 78 1.97 23.96 -11.12
CA GLU A 78 3.42 23.92 -10.90
C GLU A 78 3.90 22.50 -10.63
N MET A 79 3.20 21.76 -9.75
CA MET A 79 3.50 20.36 -9.45
C MET A 79 3.47 19.51 -10.72
N PHE A 80 2.43 19.65 -11.54
CA PHE A 80 2.33 18.93 -12.82
C PHE A 80 3.48 19.27 -13.77
N ARG A 81 3.88 20.55 -13.87
CA ARG A 81 5.00 20.97 -14.72
C ARG A 81 6.31 20.35 -14.25
N GLU A 82 6.58 20.36 -12.95
CA GLU A 82 7.81 19.81 -12.41
C GLU A 82 7.85 18.28 -12.50
N ILE A 83 6.75 17.58 -12.24
CA ILE A 83 6.66 16.12 -12.43
C ILE A 83 6.87 15.77 -13.91
N TYR A 84 6.26 16.52 -14.84
CA TYR A 84 6.49 16.31 -16.27
C TYR A 84 7.96 16.51 -16.67
N ARG A 85 8.61 17.53 -16.09
CA ARG A 85 10.02 17.85 -16.35
C ARG A 85 10.95 16.72 -15.88
N VAL A 86 10.75 16.21 -14.66
CA VAL A 86 11.65 15.20 -14.08
C VAL A 86 11.40 13.79 -14.60
N LEU A 87 10.19 13.47 -15.05
CA LEU A 87 9.91 12.16 -15.65
C LEU A 87 10.64 12.00 -16.99
N ARG A 88 11.23 10.83 -17.20
CA ARG A 88 11.73 10.42 -18.52
C ARG A 88 10.60 10.32 -19.55
N PRO A 89 10.91 10.38 -20.85
CA PRO A 89 9.95 9.99 -21.89
C PRO A 89 9.41 8.57 -21.66
N ASP A 90 8.19 8.34 -22.12
CA ASP A 90 7.49 7.06 -22.02
C ASP A 90 7.40 6.57 -20.57
N ARG A 91 6.88 7.41 -19.67
CA ARG A 91 6.70 7.11 -18.24
C ARG A 91 5.31 7.47 -17.74
N HIS A 92 4.95 6.89 -16.60
CA HIS A 92 3.65 7.06 -15.97
C HIS A 92 3.71 7.95 -14.74
N PHE A 93 2.58 8.57 -14.44
CA PHE A 93 2.36 9.36 -13.24
C PHE A 93 0.99 9.00 -12.64
N TYR A 94 1.00 8.61 -11.37
CA TYR A 94 -0.19 8.38 -10.56
C TYR A 94 -0.32 9.44 -9.47
N LEU A 95 -1.51 10.04 -9.42
CA LEU A 95 -1.85 11.05 -8.43
C LEU A 95 -3.10 10.59 -7.69
N PHE A 96 -2.96 10.26 -6.41
CA PHE A 96 -4.13 10.13 -5.56
C PHE A 96 -4.87 11.47 -5.52
N ALA A 97 -6.18 11.43 -5.30
CA ALA A 97 -7.01 12.61 -5.11
C ALA A 97 -8.33 12.24 -4.42
N ASP A 98 -8.87 13.17 -3.64
CA ASP A 98 -10.29 13.14 -3.34
C ASP A 98 -11.13 13.57 -4.56
N GLU A 99 -12.45 13.54 -4.42
CA GLU A 99 -13.36 13.95 -5.49
C GLU A 99 -13.15 15.40 -5.93
N VAL A 100 -13.03 16.32 -4.98
CA VAL A 100 -12.96 17.76 -5.23
C VAL A 100 -11.64 18.09 -5.92
N THR A 101 -10.52 17.60 -5.40
CA THR A 101 -9.20 17.82 -5.99
C THR A 101 -9.10 17.16 -7.36
N ALA A 102 -9.66 15.96 -7.57
CA ALA A 102 -9.67 15.34 -8.88
C ALA A 102 -10.34 16.23 -9.93
N ASP A 103 -11.44 16.90 -9.57
CA ASP A 103 -12.16 17.78 -10.48
C ASP A 103 -11.43 19.11 -10.71
N VAL A 104 -10.81 19.69 -9.67
CA VAL A 104 -9.91 20.85 -9.80
C VAL A 104 -8.75 20.54 -10.74
N ILE A 105 -8.07 19.40 -10.55
CA ILE A 105 -6.95 18.97 -11.39
C ILE A 105 -7.42 18.83 -12.84
N LYS A 106 -8.56 18.18 -13.09
CA LYS A 106 -9.11 18.05 -14.45
C LYS A 106 -9.36 19.41 -15.08
N GLN A 107 -9.98 20.34 -14.35
CA GLN A 107 -10.24 21.68 -14.85
C GLN A 107 -8.94 22.42 -15.20
N GLN A 108 -7.97 22.46 -14.28
CA GLN A 108 -6.71 23.18 -14.46
C GLN A 108 -5.82 22.56 -15.55
N GLN A 109 -5.90 21.24 -15.74
CA GLN A 109 -5.18 20.53 -16.79
C GLN A 109 -5.92 20.55 -18.14
N GLY A 110 -7.11 21.13 -18.23
CA GLY A 110 -7.90 21.17 -19.48
C GLY A 110 -8.51 19.82 -19.86
N ILE A 111 -8.68 18.92 -18.89
CA ILE A 111 -9.25 17.57 -19.07
C ILE A 111 -10.78 17.68 -19.15
N GLY A 112 -11.25 18.07 -20.34
CA GLY A 112 -12.67 18.21 -20.66
C GLY A 112 -13.26 16.99 -21.38
N PRO A 113 -14.41 17.18 -22.06
CA PRO A 113 -15.07 16.13 -22.83
C PRO A 113 -14.35 15.77 -24.14
N ILE A 114 -13.47 16.64 -24.64
CA ILE A 114 -12.73 16.44 -25.90
C ILE A 114 -11.71 15.32 -25.74
N ARG A 115 -11.80 14.31 -26.60
CA ARG A 115 -10.90 13.15 -26.58
C ARG A 115 -10.07 13.08 -27.87
N LEU A 116 -8.86 12.56 -27.73
CA LEU A 116 -8.05 12.07 -28.84
C LEU A 116 -8.73 10.83 -29.48
N PRO A 117 -8.35 10.44 -30.71
CA PRO A 117 -8.93 9.26 -31.37
C PRO A 117 -8.82 7.96 -30.56
N ASN A 118 -7.80 7.83 -29.71
CA ASN A 118 -7.60 6.69 -28.82
C ASN A 118 -8.36 6.81 -27.48
N GLY A 119 -9.22 7.82 -27.32
CA GLY A 119 -10.03 8.05 -26.12
C GLY A 119 -9.33 8.81 -24.98
N ALA A 120 -8.01 9.05 -25.08
CA ALA A 120 -7.25 9.79 -24.08
C ALA A 120 -7.48 11.32 -24.19
N ARG A 121 -6.99 12.09 -23.21
CA ARG A 121 -7.15 13.55 -23.14
C ARG A 121 -5.80 14.22 -22.96
N ARG A 122 -5.53 15.29 -23.72
CA ARG A 122 -4.30 16.09 -23.55
C ARG A 122 -4.43 16.98 -22.33
N CYS A 123 -3.36 17.06 -21.56
CA CYS A 123 -3.24 17.98 -20.44
C CYS A 123 -2.42 19.21 -20.85
N SER A 124 -2.72 20.37 -20.27
CA SER A 124 -1.94 21.61 -20.48
C SER A 124 -0.47 21.47 -20.06
N SER A 125 -0.16 20.58 -19.12
CA SER A 125 1.20 20.21 -18.69
C SER A 125 1.97 19.34 -19.69
N GLY A 126 1.34 18.87 -20.77
CA GLY A 126 1.95 17.98 -21.76
C GLY A 126 1.68 16.48 -21.51
N PHE A 127 1.14 16.10 -20.34
CA PHE A 127 0.70 14.74 -20.08
C PHE A 127 -0.48 14.33 -20.97
N THR A 128 -0.63 13.01 -21.16
CA THR A 128 -1.85 12.38 -21.63
C THR A 128 -2.59 11.78 -20.43
N TYR A 129 -3.84 12.15 -20.24
CA TYR A 129 -4.73 11.59 -19.23
C TYR A 129 -5.63 10.52 -19.81
N TRP A 130 -5.66 9.35 -19.18
CA TRP A 130 -6.45 8.21 -19.65
C TRP A 130 -7.75 8.06 -18.89
N LYS A 131 -7.66 7.81 -17.58
CA LYS A 131 -8.80 7.49 -16.72
C LYS A 131 -8.45 7.66 -15.25
N GLU A 132 -9.46 7.49 -14.41
CA GLU A 132 -9.29 7.31 -12.98
C GLU A 132 -9.21 5.82 -12.68
N ILE A 133 -8.32 5.46 -11.77
CA ILE A 133 -8.34 4.19 -11.06
C ILE A 133 -9.04 4.43 -9.72
N ILE A 134 -9.91 3.51 -9.33
CA ILE A 134 -10.67 3.61 -8.09
C ILE A 134 -10.05 2.68 -7.06
N TRP A 135 -9.52 3.22 -5.98
CA TRP A 135 -9.27 2.42 -4.80
C TRP A 135 -10.58 2.22 -4.05
N ALA A 136 -11.15 1.02 -4.10
CA ALA A 136 -12.29 0.66 -3.27
C ALA A 136 -11.81 0.09 -1.93
N LYS A 137 -12.22 0.76 -0.85
CA LYS A 137 -11.80 0.47 0.52
C LYS A 137 -12.53 -0.78 0.99
N THR A 138 -11.81 -1.86 1.27
CA THR A 138 -12.42 -3.14 1.65
C THR A 138 -12.25 -3.50 3.13
N THR A 139 -12.90 -4.57 3.56
CA THR A 139 -12.55 -5.33 4.75
C THR A 139 -11.13 -5.91 4.60
N LEU A 140 -10.48 -6.26 5.72
CA LEU A 140 -9.11 -6.79 5.70
C LEU A 140 -8.96 -8.04 4.82
N ASP A 141 -10.01 -8.86 4.73
CA ASP A 141 -10.03 -10.06 3.89
C ASP A 141 -10.44 -9.78 2.42
N GLY A 142 -10.62 -8.52 2.05
CA GLY A 142 -11.02 -8.10 0.71
C GLY A 142 -12.45 -8.45 0.31
N SER A 143 -13.22 -9.14 1.16
CA SER A 143 -14.50 -9.73 0.79
C SER A 143 -15.63 -8.73 0.56
N LYS A 144 -15.55 -7.54 1.16
CA LYS A 144 -16.60 -6.52 1.09
C LYS A 144 -16.01 -5.12 1.02
N VAL A 145 -16.65 -4.24 0.26
CA VAL A 145 -16.40 -2.80 0.31
C VAL A 145 -16.90 -2.25 1.65
N ARG A 146 -16.04 -1.48 2.34
CA ARG A 146 -16.27 -0.91 3.67
C ARG A 146 -16.25 0.62 3.62
N GLY A 147 -17.44 1.19 3.64
CA GLY A 147 -17.66 2.63 3.77
C GLY A 147 -17.15 3.21 5.09
N GLY A 148 -16.67 4.45 5.03
CA GLY A 148 -16.35 5.28 6.19
C GLY A 148 -17.59 6.01 6.73
N THR A 149 -17.38 7.13 7.39
CA THR A 149 -18.45 8.03 7.84
C THR A 149 -19.10 8.77 6.65
N GLY A 150 -20.31 9.27 6.84
CA GLY A 150 -21.04 10.05 5.82
C GLY A 150 -22.54 10.12 6.10
N TYR A 151 -23.17 11.25 5.76
CA TYR A 151 -24.61 11.52 5.93
C TYR A 151 -25.46 11.11 4.70
N HIS A 152 -24.82 10.80 3.56
CA HIS A 152 -25.44 10.23 2.36
C HIS A 152 -24.89 8.80 2.13
N TYR A 153 -24.45 8.47 0.92
CA TYR A 153 -23.65 7.28 0.68
C TYR A 153 -22.31 7.37 1.42
N ARG A 154 -21.87 6.24 1.98
CA ARG A 154 -20.67 6.17 2.82
C ARG A 154 -19.43 6.27 1.95
N ALA A 155 -18.45 7.09 2.34
CA ALA A 155 -17.19 7.23 1.62
C ALA A 155 -16.40 5.91 1.62
N ALA A 156 -16.44 5.19 0.50
CA ALA A 156 -15.90 3.83 0.37
C ALA A 156 -14.81 3.71 -0.70
N SER A 157 -14.43 4.82 -1.33
CA SER A 157 -13.39 4.84 -2.35
C SER A 157 -12.55 6.11 -2.29
N GLU A 158 -11.42 6.07 -2.99
CA GLU A 158 -10.56 7.22 -3.35
C GLU A 158 -10.21 7.12 -4.85
N ARG A 159 -9.98 8.28 -5.49
CA ARG A 159 -9.64 8.37 -6.90
C ARG A 159 -8.11 8.40 -7.05
N ILE A 160 -7.62 7.81 -8.13
CA ILE A 160 -6.22 7.85 -8.54
C ILE A 160 -6.20 8.24 -10.02
N LEU A 161 -5.73 9.45 -10.31
CA LEU A 161 -5.62 9.94 -11.68
C LEU A 161 -4.41 9.30 -12.34
N PHE A 162 -4.60 8.72 -13.54
CA PHE A 162 -3.54 8.08 -14.31
C PHE A 162 -3.13 8.93 -15.52
N PHE A 163 -1.87 9.31 -15.54
CA PHE A 163 -1.24 10.13 -16.56
C PHE A 163 -0.04 9.42 -17.19
N GLU A 164 0.27 9.82 -18.42
CA GLU A 164 1.37 9.29 -19.21
C GLU A 164 2.12 10.42 -19.92
N LYS A 165 3.45 10.41 -19.82
CA LYS A 165 4.36 11.21 -20.65
C LYS A 165 4.88 10.30 -21.75
N GLY A 166 4.44 10.50 -22.99
CA GLY A 166 4.81 9.65 -24.13
C GLY A 166 3.92 8.43 -24.27
N LYS A 167 4.50 7.26 -24.62
CA LYS A 167 3.81 5.98 -24.76
C LYS A 167 4.56 4.84 -24.06
N ARG A 168 4.02 4.29 -22.96
CA ARG A 168 4.53 3.10 -22.26
C ARG A 168 3.43 2.07 -22.06
N ALA A 169 3.75 0.81 -22.37
CA ALA A 169 2.86 -0.29 -22.06
C ALA A 169 2.82 -0.53 -20.54
N LEU A 170 1.64 -0.84 -20.03
CA LEU A 170 1.50 -1.41 -18.69
C LEU A 170 2.06 -2.84 -18.68
N ASN A 171 2.62 -3.25 -17.55
CA ASN A 171 3.22 -4.59 -17.40
C ASN A 171 2.19 -5.74 -17.38
N ASP A 172 0.95 -5.47 -16.97
CA ASP A 172 -0.14 -6.46 -16.95
C ASP A 172 -1.50 -5.85 -17.36
N LEU A 173 -1.91 -6.07 -18.60
CA LEU A 173 -3.18 -5.57 -19.13
C LEU A 173 -4.42 -6.23 -18.51
N GLY A 174 -4.26 -7.28 -17.70
CA GLY A 174 -5.35 -7.93 -16.97
C GLY A 174 -5.75 -7.21 -15.68
N THR A 175 -4.94 -6.27 -15.19
CA THR A 175 -5.23 -5.54 -13.95
C THR A 175 -6.39 -4.55 -14.16
N PRO A 176 -7.49 -4.65 -13.38
CA PRO A 176 -8.63 -3.76 -13.52
C PRO A 176 -8.35 -2.35 -12.97
N ASP A 177 -9.17 -1.37 -13.39
CA ASP A 177 -9.13 0.00 -12.90
C ASP A 177 -9.87 0.21 -11.56
N VAL A 178 -10.33 -0.87 -10.92
CA VAL A 178 -10.83 -0.87 -9.55
C VAL A 178 -9.95 -1.75 -8.68
N LEU A 179 -9.21 -1.12 -7.77
CA LEU A 179 -8.27 -1.77 -6.87
C LEU A 179 -8.92 -1.98 -5.50
N LEU A 180 -9.06 -3.24 -5.09
CA LEU A 180 -9.62 -3.61 -3.80
C LEU A 180 -8.51 -3.70 -2.74
N ALA A 181 -8.58 -2.85 -1.72
CA ALA A 181 -7.66 -2.95 -0.59
C ALA A 181 -8.26 -2.38 0.70
N PRO A 182 -7.96 -2.98 1.87
CA PRO A 182 -8.31 -2.35 3.14
C PRO A 182 -7.52 -1.06 3.34
N ARG A 183 -7.98 -0.21 4.25
CA ARG A 183 -7.20 0.95 4.71
C ARG A 183 -5.90 0.47 5.38
N ALA A 184 -4.85 1.29 5.29
CA ALA A 184 -3.61 1.01 5.99
C ALA A 184 -3.83 0.88 7.50
N GLY A 185 -3.18 -0.11 8.11
CA GLY A 185 -3.23 -0.36 9.56
C GLY A 185 -2.16 0.39 10.35
N VAL A 186 -1.32 1.18 9.67
CA VAL A 186 -0.24 1.93 10.31
C VAL A 186 -0.71 3.31 10.80
N PRO A 187 -0.17 3.82 11.92
CA PRO A 187 -0.48 5.16 12.40
C PRO A 187 -0.01 6.23 11.41
N GLY A 188 -0.85 7.24 11.20
CA GLY A 188 -0.52 8.41 10.38
C GLY A 188 -1.75 9.03 9.72
N PRO A 189 -1.68 10.31 9.34
CA PRO A 189 -2.73 10.94 8.55
C PRO A 189 -2.76 10.33 7.15
N ALA A 190 -3.97 10.05 6.64
CA ALA A 190 -4.24 9.72 5.24
C ALA A 190 -3.41 8.59 4.59
N VAL A 191 -2.80 7.70 5.37
CA VAL A 191 -1.88 6.67 4.85
C VAL A 191 -2.54 5.75 3.81
N LYS A 192 -1.92 5.68 2.63
CA LYS A 192 -2.36 4.81 1.53
C LYS A 192 -1.99 3.35 1.77
N PRO A 193 -2.81 2.39 1.31
CA PRO A 193 -2.50 0.98 1.49
C PRO A 193 -1.40 0.53 0.54
N GLY A 194 -0.39 -0.15 1.10
CA GLY A 194 0.73 -0.71 0.32
C GLY A 194 0.27 -1.60 -0.83
N ALA A 195 -0.84 -2.33 -0.69
CA ALA A 195 -1.40 -3.14 -1.78
C ALA A 195 -1.77 -2.33 -3.04
N VAL A 196 -2.34 -1.14 -2.89
CA VAL A 196 -2.67 -0.26 -4.03
C VAL A 196 -1.39 0.29 -4.62
N VAL A 197 -0.52 0.87 -3.77
CA VAL A 197 0.75 1.47 -4.19
C VAL A 197 1.64 0.46 -4.91
N ARG A 198 1.74 -0.77 -4.40
CA ARG A 198 2.46 -1.87 -5.04
C ARG A 198 1.93 -2.16 -6.43
N THR A 199 0.61 -2.24 -6.60
CA THR A 199 0.02 -2.45 -7.92
C THR A 199 0.45 -1.33 -8.87
N LEU A 200 0.36 -0.06 -8.48
CA LEU A 200 0.79 1.06 -9.33
C LEU A 200 2.27 0.96 -9.73
N ILE A 201 3.15 0.61 -8.79
CA ILE A 201 4.58 0.42 -9.04
C ILE A 201 4.83 -0.74 -10.00
N LEU A 202 4.23 -1.90 -9.75
CA LEU A 202 4.41 -3.10 -10.57
C LEU A 202 3.86 -2.94 -11.98
N MET A 203 2.81 -2.14 -12.15
CA MET A 203 2.19 -1.88 -13.44
C MET A 203 3.02 -0.98 -14.35
N SER A 204 3.87 -0.12 -13.77
CA SER A 204 4.42 1.04 -14.46
C SER A 204 5.92 1.25 -14.28
N SER A 205 6.60 0.32 -13.62
CA SER A 205 8.05 0.33 -13.46
C SER A 205 8.66 -1.07 -13.57
N GLN A 206 9.96 -1.13 -13.80
CA GLN A 206 10.80 -2.33 -13.78
C GLN A 206 11.75 -2.30 -12.57
N PRO A 207 12.27 -3.45 -12.11
CA PRO A 207 13.36 -3.47 -11.15
C PRO A 207 14.52 -2.54 -11.57
N GLY A 208 15.08 -1.80 -10.61
CA GLY A 208 16.15 -0.82 -10.83
C GLY A 208 15.69 0.58 -11.25
N GLU A 209 14.46 0.74 -11.74
CA GLU A 209 13.89 2.06 -12.08
C GLU A 209 13.61 2.91 -10.83
N LEU A 210 13.68 4.24 -11.00
CA LEU A 210 13.50 5.21 -9.91
C LEU A 210 12.04 5.64 -9.75
N VAL A 211 11.48 5.38 -8.57
CA VAL A 211 10.15 5.84 -8.15
C VAL A 211 10.27 7.06 -7.25
N ILE A 212 9.52 8.12 -7.51
CA ILE A 212 9.48 9.33 -6.67
C ILE A 212 8.12 9.50 -5.99
N ASP A 213 8.17 9.96 -4.74
CA ASP A 213 7.05 10.54 -4.02
C ASP A 213 7.52 11.79 -3.23
N PRO A 214 7.18 13.01 -3.68
CA PRO A 214 7.57 14.24 -2.99
C PRO A 214 6.63 14.62 -1.82
N PHE A 215 5.62 13.80 -1.51
CA PHE A 215 4.69 13.97 -0.39
C PHE A 215 4.60 12.65 0.41
N ALA A 216 5.75 12.15 0.84
CA ALA A 216 5.93 10.76 1.20
C ALA A 216 5.10 10.29 2.40
N GLY A 217 4.80 11.16 3.36
CA GLY A 217 4.08 10.86 4.58
C GLY A 217 4.68 9.65 5.31
N SER A 218 3.98 8.52 5.28
CA SER A 218 4.49 7.27 5.87
C SER A 218 5.62 6.59 5.09
N GLY A 219 5.92 7.06 3.88
CA GLY A 219 6.91 6.48 2.97
C GLY A 219 6.48 5.18 2.30
N VAL A 220 5.17 4.90 2.21
CA VAL A 220 4.65 3.64 1.64
C VAL A 220 5.13 3.39 0.21
N VAL A 221 5.32 4.45 -0.59
CA VAL A 221 5.91 4.35 -1.94
C VAL A 221 7.33 3.79 -1.89
N GLY A 222 8.16 4.25 -0.95
CA GLY A 222 9.52 3.74 -0.78
C GLY A 222 9.56 2.32 -0.23
N VAL A 223 8.66 1.98 0.70
CA VAL A 223 8.54 0.61 1.23
C VAL A 223 8.22 -0.39 0.11
N GLU A 224 7.22 -0.08 -0.72
CA GLU A 224 6.83 -0.95 -1.82
C GLU A 224 7.86 -0.92 -2.97
N ALA A 225 8.49 0.22 -3.25
CA ALA A 225 9.57 0.30 -4.22
C ALA A 225 10.76 -0.59 -3.80
N ARG A 226 11.24 -0.44 -2.56
CA ARG A 226 12.33 -1.25 -1.98
C ARG A 226 12.00 -2.75 -2.04
N THR A 227 10.81 -3.13 -1.59
CA THR A 227 10.35 -4.53 -1.55
C THR A 227 10.32 -5.16 -2.93
N ASN A 228 10.02 -4.37 -3.97
CA ASN A 228 9.95 -4.82 -5.34
C ASN A 228 11.22 -4.51 -6.14
N GLY A 229 12.35 -4.18 -5.50
CA GLY A 229 13.64 -3.96 -6.17
C GLY A 229 13.70 -2.72 -7.06
N ARG A 230 12.89 -1.69 -6.79
CA ARG A 230 12.97 -0.37 -7.41
C ARG A 230 13.81 0.57 -6.56
N LYS A 231 14.51 1.49 -7.20
CA LYS A 231 15.12 2.63 -6.51
C LYS A 231 14.03 3.61 -6.12
N PHE A 232 14.25 4.40 -5.08
CA PHE A 232 13.27 5.41 -4.69
C PHE A 232 13.88 6.69 -4.14
N LEU A 233 13.13 7.79 -4.33
CA LEU A 233 13.37 9.07 -3.71
C LEU A 233 12.09 9.56 -3.04
N LEU A 234 12.14 9.73 -1.72
CA LEU A 234 11.04 10.26 -0.92
C LEU A 234 11.39 11.65 -0.42
N GLY A 235 10.42 12.56 -0.47
CA GLY A 235 10.46 13.85 0.20
C GLY A 235 9.24 14.04 1.08
N ASP A 236 9.42 14.58 2.27
CA ASP A 236 8.33 15.13 3.07
C ASP A 236 8.85 16.29 3.92
N ILE A 237 7.99 17.22 4.28
CA ILE A 237 8.35 18.29 5.22
C ILE A 237 8.43 17.76 6.66
N ASP A 238 7.80 16.62 6.96
CA ASP A 238 7.80 15.99 8.26
C ASP A 238 7.90 14.46 8.15
N LEU A 239 8.95 13.87 8.73
CA LEU A 239 9.20 12.43 8.74
C LEU A 239 8.67 11.73 10.00
N ALA A 240 7.85 12.41 10.82
CA ALA A 240 7.29 11.87 12.06
C ALA A 240 6.44 10.60 11.88
N TYR A 241 5.99 10.30 10.65
CA TYR A 241 5.20 9.10 10.33
C TYR A 241 5.94 8.09 9.45
N LEU A 242 7.20 8.35 9.08
CA LEU A 242 7.97 7.50 8.21
C LEU A 242 8.02 6.06 8.74
N ASP A 243 7.78 5.09 7.86
CA ASP A 243 7.78 3.67 8.21
C ASP A 243 9.14 3.27 8.81
N PRO A 244 9.18 2.55 9.95
CA PRO A 244 10.43 2.14 10.60
C PRO A 244 11.38 1.36 9.70
N SER A 245 10.86 0.66 8.68
CA SER A 245 11.69 -0.05 7.70
C SER A 245 12.52 0.87 6.81
N LEU A 246 12.26 2.19 6.79
CA LEU A 246 13.02 3.21 6.07
C LEU A 246 13.84 4.12 7.00
N SER A 247 13.80 3.88 8.31
CA SER A 247 14.49 4.72 9.30
C SER A 247 16.02 4.75 9.10
N ASP A 248 16.59 3.72 8.47
CA ASP A 248 18.01 3.65 8.08
C ASP A 248 18.41 4.71 7.04
N LEU A 249 17.43 5.31 6.36
CA LEU A 249 17.64 6.34 5.34
C LEU A 249 17.24 7.75 5.79
N ALA A 250 16.70 7.89 7.00
CA ALA A 250 16.29 9.19 7.49
C ALA A 250 17.52 10.09 7.71
N PRO A 251 17.47 11.38 7.35
CA PRO A 251 18.57 12.32 7.62
C PRO A 251 18.93 12.37 9.11
N GLU A 252 20.21 12.58 9.43
CA GLU A 252 20.66 12.72 10.81
C GLU A 252 19.89 13.83 11.55
N GLY A 253 19.39 13.53 12.74
CA GLY A 253 18.60 14.47 13.55
C GLY A 253 17.12 14.59 13.18
N ALA A 254 16.65 13.92 12.12
CA ALA A 254 15.22 13.89 11.79
C ALA A 254 14.42 13.17 12.88
N VAL A 255 13.28 13.77 13.27
CA VAL A 255 12.32 13.12 14.16
C VAL A 255 11.52 12.12 13.34
N VAL A 256 11.89 10.85 13.44
CA VAL A 256 11.18 9.73 12.82
C VAL A 256 10.15 9.18 13.81
N ALA A 257 9.07 8.58 13.31
CA ALA A 257 8.21 7.73 14.14
C ALA A 257 9.11 6.76 14.93
N ARG A 258 9.25 6.96 16.25
CA ARG A 258 9.89 5.95 17.08
C ARG A 258 9.06 4.70 16.88
N ALA A 259 9.69 3.63 16.36
CA ALA A 259 9.09 2.31 16.38
C ALA A 259 8.55 2.13 17.80
N ALA A 260 7.22 2.09 17.94
CA ALA A 260 6.63 1.64 19.19
C ALA A 260 7.20 0.24 19.38
N ALA A 261 8.18 0.12 20.26
CA ALA A 261 8.86 -1.13 20.52
C ALA A 261 7.80 -2.15 20.90
N SER A 262 7.88 -3.31 20.23
CA SER A 262 7.07 -4.52 20.45
C SER A 262 5.60 -4.48 19.98
N ALA A 263 5.40 -4.87 18.71
CA ALA A 263 4.51 -6.00 18.46
C ALA A 263 5.35 -7.06 17.75
N ALA A 264 5.57 -8.18 18.45
CA ALA A 264 6.42 -9.30 18.07
C ALA A 264 6.44 -9.57 16.55
N GLU A 265 7.61 -9.89 16.01
CA GLU A 265 7.70 -10.48 14.68
C GLU A 265 6.65 -11.59 14.57
N PRO A 266 5.78 -11.58 13.54
CA PRO A 266 4.80 -12.63 13.39
C PRO A 266 5.53 -13.95 13.17
N GLN A 267 5.66 -14.74 14.22
CA GLN A 267 6.11 -16.12 14.14
C GLN A 267 5.12 -16.89 13.27
N GLN A 268 5.67 -17.63 12.31
CA GLN A 268 4.92 -18.52 11.46
C GLN A 268 4.22 -19.55 12.35
N PRO A 269 2.95 -19.91 12.07
CA PRO A 269 2.29 -21.00 12.79
C PRO A 269 3.14 -22.26 12.87
N PRO A 270 3.12 -23.01 13.99
CA PRO A 270 3.55 -24.39 13.97
C PRO A 270 2.66 -25.17 12.98
N PRO A 271 3.23 -26.10 12.18
CA PRO A 271 2.45 -27.11 11.47
C PRO A 271 1.49 -27.84 12.42
N LEU A 272 0.29 -28.17 11.95
CA LEU A 272 -0.71 -28.88 12.78
C LEU A 272 -0.21 -30.27 13.18
N GLU A 273 0.60 -30.87 12.32
CA GLU A 273 1.28 -32.14 12.54
C GLU A 273 2.29 -32.03 13.70
N ASP A 274 2.97 -30.89 13.85
CA ASP A 274 3.91 -30.65 14.95
C ASP A 274 3.18 -30.42 16.28
N LEU A 275 1.97 -29.84 16.26
CA LEU A 275 1.11 -29.73 17.44
C LEU A 275 0.61 -31.10 17.93
N LEU A 276 0.26 -32.00 17.00
CA LEU A 276 -0.16 -33.36 17.32
C LEU A 276 0.97 -34.22 17.90
N GLU A 277 2.14 -34.13 17.28
CA GLU A 277 3.28 -34.98 17.62
C GLU A 277 4.07 -34.44 18.82
N GLY A 278 3.60 -33.35 19.45
CA GLY A 278 4.27 -32.70 20.58
C GLY A 278 5.63 -32.10 20.22
N ARG A 279 5.84 -31.78 18.94
CA ARG A 279 7.09 -31.20 18.41
C ARG A 279 7.07 -29.67 18.37
N ALA A 280 5.92 -29.05 18.63
CA ALA A 280 5.80 -27.60 18.80
C ALA A 280 6.42 -27.13 20.14
N SER A 281 6.84 -25.87 20.20
CA SER A 281 7.36 -25.26 21.43
C SER A 281 6.27 -25.11 22.50
N GLU A 282 6.68 -24.96 23.77
CA GLU A 282 5.73 -24.82 24.90
C GLU A 282 4.79 -23.62 24.72
N ASP A 283 5.32 -22.50 24.20
CA ASP A 283 4.54 -21.29 23.90
C ASP A 283 3.48 -21.53 22.81
N GLU A 284 3.79 -22.39 21.83
CA GLU A 284 2.89 -22.77 20.75
C GLU A 284 1.80 -23.74 21.22
N LEU A 285 2.15 -24.68 22.10
CA LEU A 285 1.20 -25.61 22.72
C LEU A 285 0.22 -24.85 23.63
N GLU A 286 0.71 -23.91 24.43
CA GLU A 286 -0.12 -23.07 25.29
C GLU A 286 -1.08 -22.18 24.48
N ALA A 287 -0.60 -21.60 23.38
CA ALA A 287 -1.44 -20.85 22.45
C ALA A 287 -2.52 -21.72 21.78
N ALA A 288 -2.19 -22.97 21.41
CA ALA A 288 -3.14 -23.93 20.85
C ALA A 288 -4.22 -24.36 21.86
N ARG A 289 -3.85 -24.54 23.14
CA ARG A 289 -4.81 -24.82 24.24
C ARG A 289 -5.76 -23.65 24.45
N ALA A 290 -5.24 -22.42 24.50
CA ALA A 290 -6.05 -21.20 24.65
C ALA A 290 -7.07 -21.00 23.51
N LEU A 291 -6.85 -21.64 22.35
CA LEU A 291 -7.73 -21.64 21.18
C LEU A 291 -8.70 -22.82 21.11
N GLY A 292 -8.61 -23.76 22.05
CA GLY A 292 -9.37 -25.01 22.03
C GLY A 292 -8.94 -25.99 20.94
N TRP A 293 -7.77 -25.79 20.34
CA TRP A 293 -7.20 -26.72 19.34
C TRP A 293 -6.58 -27.94 20.00
N LEU A 294 -6.09 -27.79 21.23
CA LEU A 294 -5.53 -28.85 22.06
C LEU A 294 -6.27 -28.86 23.41
N GLN A 295 -6.67 -30.04 23.88
CA GLN A 295 -7.17 -30.26 25.23
C GLN A 295 -6.01 -30.49 26.21
N PRO A 296 -6.22 -30.38 27.54
CA PRO A 296 -5.17 -30.64 28.53
C PRO A 296 -4.55 -32.05 28.45
N ASP A 297 -5.31 -33.02 27.92
CA ASP A 297 -4.99 -34.44 27.83
C ASP A 297 -4.63 -34.92 26.41
N GLY A 298 -4.65 -34.05 25.39
CA GLY A 298 -4.33 -34.43 24.02
C GLY A 298 -4.98 -33.56 22.95
N PRO A 299 -5.01 -33.98 21.68
CA PRO A 299 -5.66 -33.22 20.63
C PRO A 299 -7.17 -33.11 20.83
N THR A 300 -7.75 -31.95 20.48
CA THR A 300 -9.20 -31.84 20.38
C THR A 300 -9.68 -32.67 19.17
N GLU A 301 -10.84 -33.33 19.28
CA GLU A 301 -11.49 -34.07 18.18
C GLU A 301 -11.59 -33.26 16.86
N SER A 302 -11.70 -31.93 16.97
CA SER A 302 -11.70 -31.01 15.83
C SER A 302 -10.36 -30.91 15.10
N LEU A 303 -9.23 -31.02 15.82
CA LEU A 303 -7.88 -30.99 15.25
C LEU A 303 -7.60 -32.26 14.45
N GLU A 304 -8.01 -33.42 14.96
CA GLU A 304 -7.89 -34.70 14.25
C GLU A 304 -8.74 -34.73 12.97
N LYS A 305 -9.99 -34.25 13.05
CA LYS A 305 -10.88 -34.12 11.88
C LYS A 305 -10.30 -33.19 10.81
N LEU A 306 -9.63 -32.11 11.21
CA LEU A 306 -9.02 -31.15 10.27
C LEU A 306 -7.87 -31.76 9.46
N LEU A 307 -7.14 -32.72 10.03
CA LEU A 307 -6.01 -33.38 9.36
C LEU A 307 -6.45 -34.46 8.36
N GLN A 308 -7.67 -34.97 8.50
CA GLN A 308 -8.29 -35.89 7.53
C GLN A 308 -8.82 -35.16 6.28
N VAL A 309 -8.90 -33.83 6.32
CA VAL A 309 -9.38 -32.99 5.21
C VAL A 309 -8.22 -32.67 4.26
N ARG A 310 -8.50 -32.63 2.95
CA ARG A 310 -7.49 -32.29 1.94
C ARG A 310 -6.83 -30.94 2.26
N PRO A 311 -5.52 -30.76 2.07
CA PRO A 311 -4.79 -29.57 2.52
C PRO A 311 -5.42 -28.22 2.11
N LYS A 312 -5.96 -28.15 0.90
CA LYS A 312 -6.61 -26.95 0.35
C LYS A 312 -7.95 -26.61 1.04
N GLU A 313 -8.69 -27.63 1.46
CA GLU A 313 -9.96 -27.48 2.17
C GLU A 313 -9.74 -27.18 3.65
N ARG A 314 -8.68 -27.78 4.23
CA ARG A 314 -8.18 -27.51 5.59
C ARG A 314 -7.80 -26.03 5.76
N GLU A 315 -7.04 -25.47 4.82
CA GLU A 315 -6.66 -24.05 4.81
C GLU A 315 -7.90 -23.12 4.78
N ALA A 316 -8.92 -23.48 4.00
CA ALA A 316 -10.16 -22.71 3.91
C ALA A 316 -11.01 -22.78 5.20
N ALA A 317 -11.04 -23.93 5.87
CA ALA A 317 -11.72 -24.14 7.15
C ALA A 317 -11.04 -23.35 8.28
N MET A 318 -9.71 -23.40 8.37
CA MET A 318 -8.93 -22.63 9.36
C MET A 318 -9.17 -21.12 9.20
N ARG A 319 -9.14 -20.61 7.97
CA ARG A 319 -9.47 -19.20 7.68
C ARG A 319 -10.89 -18.84 8.12
N ARG A 320 -11.84 -19.78 8.08
CA ARG A 320 -13.23 -19.54 8.51
C ARG A 320 -13.34 -19.50 10.03
N ALA A 321 -12.67 -20.41 10.75
CA ALA A 321 -12.61 -20.40 12.21
C ALA A 321 -11.99 -19.09 12.74
N LEU A 322 -10.89 -18.63 12.13
CA LEU A 322 -10.21 -17.37 12.47
C LEU A 322 -11.07 -16.11 12.20
N ARG A 323 -12.07 -16.20 11.30
CA ARG A 323 -12.98 -15.08 10.99
C ARG A 323 -14.14 -14.94 11.98
N ASN A 324 -14.53 -16.02 12.66
CA ASN A 324 -15.76 -16.04 13.47
C ASN A 324 -15.56 -15.70 14.95
N GLY A 325 -14.33 -15.43 15.39
CA GLY A 325 -14.01 -14.66 16.60
C GLY A 325 -14.34 -15.29 17.96
N ILE A 326 -13.33 -15.43 18.82
CA ILE A 326 -13.51 -15.43 20.27
C ILE A 326 -13.14 -14.02 20.76
N ALA A 327 -14.07 -13.33 21.43
CA ALA A 327 -13.78 -12.05 22.07
C ALA A 327 -12.82 -12.27 23.26
N GLY A 328 -11.71 -11.52 23.32
CA GLY A 328 -10.72 -11.60 24.41
C GLY A 328 -9.42 -12.35 24.12
N GLY A 329 -9.15 -12.74 22.86
CA GLY A 329 -7.98 -13.57 22.53
C GLY A 329 -6.58 -12.94 22.81
N PRO A 330 -5.57 -13.80 23.13
CA PRO A 330 -4.16 -13.43 23.34
C PRO A 330 -3.54 -12.55 22.25
N VAL A 331 -2.54 -11.74 22.62
CA VAL A 331 -1.83 -10.81 21.72
C VAL A 331 -1.25 -11.52 20.48
N MET A 332 -0.79 -12.77 20.62
CA MET A 332 -0.28 -13.58 19.50
C MET A 332 -1.32 -13.84 18.39
N LEU A 333 -2.59 -14.02 18.73
CA LEU A 333 -3.66 -14.22 17.73
C LEU A 333 -3.92 -13.00 16.87
N ARG A 334 -3.67 -11.81 17.42
CA ARG A 334 -3.79 -10.55 16.68
C ARG A 334 -2.62 -10.40 15.71
N ALA A 335 -1.41 -10.80 16.11
CA ALA A 335 -0.23 -10.84 15.24
C ALA A 335 -0.41 -11.84 14.08
N TRP A 336 -0.95 -13.03 14.37
CA TRP A 336 -1.33 -14.06 13.38
C TRP A 336 -2.34 -13.56 12.35
N ARG A 337 -3.41 -12.91 12.83
CA ARG A 337 -4.46 -12.36 11.98
C ARG A 337 -3.92 -11.22 11.09
N ALA A 338 -3.06 -10.36 11.64
CA ALA A 338 -2.40 -9.30 10.90
C ALA A 338 -1.48 -9.86 9.81
N TRP A 339 -0.69 -10.90 10.11
CA TRP A 339 0.20 -11.54 9.14
C TRP A 339 -0.57 -12.19 7.98
N ALA A 340 -1.57 -13.04 8.27
CA ALA A 340 -2.35 -13.74 7.25
C ALA A 340 -3.15 -12.80 6.33
N LEU A 341 -3.54 -11.62 6.84
CA LEU A 341 -4.27 -10.58 6.09
C LEU A 341 -3.35 -9.57 5.39
N SER A 342 -2.06 -9.50 5.76
CA SER A 342 -1.08 -8.61 5.15
C SER A 342 -0.58 -9.06 3.77
N GLY A 343 -0.91 -10.29 3.34
CA GLY A 343 -0.56 -10.80 2.02
C GLY A 343 0.94 -11.09 1.83
N ARG A 344 1.77 -10.98 2.88
CA ARG A 344 3.17 -11.45 2.85
C ARG A 344 3.20 -12.97 2.87
N ARG A 345 2.96 -13.59 1.72
CA ARG A 345 3.36 -14.97 1.48
C ARG A 345 4.88 -14.94 1.25
N ARG A 346 5.64 -15.63 2.11
CA ARG A 346 7.00 -16.01 1.71
C ARG A 346 6.93 -16.86 0.46
#